data_AF-A0A2K9P0B5-F1
#
_entry.id   AF-A0A2K9P0B5-F1
#
_cell.length_a   1.000
_cell.length_b   1.000
_cell.length_c   1.000
_cell.angle_alpha   90.00
_cell.angle_beta   90.00
_cell.angle_gamma   90.00
#
_symmetry.space_group_name_H-M   'P 1'
#
loop_
_entity.id
_entity.type
_entity.pdbx_description
1 polymer ?
#
loop_
_entity_poly.entity_id
_entity_poly.type
_entity_poly.pdbx_seq_one_letter_code
_entity_poly.pdbx_strand_id
1 'polypeptide(L)'
;MKSWKVKFLESALLGVTTNTNNPDIVFSKCVNLAYKDMLTAGRYYASMFQYTKDEICQNVKKLITENNFTFSRNLIYEISLLFSNNEIIGTGNKYVTRYGLAQKLINMTFKYLYIFSDYIFVNYITPDFSNCDCPLDSIILGKADIKDCVWSKLTANQYMQCQKKISNILKSSKNLDFELITLGNLAYDFLNW
;
A
#
# COMPACT_ATOMS: atom_id res chain seq x y z
N MET A 1 16.96 20.52 8.68
CA MET A 1 16.63 19.70 9.88
C MET A 1 15.11 19.54 9.93
N LYS A 2 14.56 18.32 9.93
CA LYS A 2 13.09 18.12 10.00
C LYS A 2 12.52 18.78 11.26
N SER A 3 11.37 19.44 11.12
CA SER A 3 10.63 20.02 12.25
C SER A 3 10.36 18.94 13.31
N TRP A 4 10.39 19.32 14.60
CA TRP A 4 10.11 18.38 15.69
C TRP A 4 8.73 17.72 15.55
N LYS A 5 7.76 18.41 14.93
CA LYS A 5 6.43 17.85 14.64
C LYS A 5 6.49 16.71 13.64
N VAL A 6 7.33 16.83 12.61
CA VAL A 6 7.54 15.78 11.61
C VAL A 6 8.18 14.56 12.27
N LYS A 7 9.23 14.77 13.07
CA LYS A 7 9.88 13.70 13.84
C LYS A 7 8.92 13.00 14.79
N PHE A 8 8.02 13.76 15.43
CA PHE A 8 6.98 13.21 16.30
C PHE A 8 6.00 12.31 15.52
N LEU A 9 5.52 12.76 14.35
CA LEU A 9 4.61 11.98 13.50
C LEU A 9 5.28 10.70 12.97
N GLU A 10 6.54 10.80 12.52
CA GLU A 10 7.35 9.65 12.11
C GLU A 10 7.48 8.63 13.27
N SER A 11 7.79 9.12 14.47
CA SER A 11 7.91 8.28 15.68
C SER A 11 6.58 7.69 16.12
N ALA A 12 5.47 8.40 15.95
CA ALA A 12 4.13 7.90 16.27
C ALA A 12 3.72 6.75 15.35
N LEU A 13 4.06 6.84 14.06
CA LEU A 13 3.78 5.80 13.08
C LEU A 13 4.72 4.59 13.24
N LEU A 14 6.04 4.83 13.32
CA LEU A 14 7.02 3.75 13.48
C LEU A 14 6.94 3.12 14.88
N GLY A 15 6.48 3.87 15.89
CA GLY A 15 6.56 3.50 17.29
C GLY A 15 7.91 3.90 17.89
N VAL A 16 7.86 4.45 19.10
CA VAL A 16 9.00 5.07 19.80
C VAL A 16 10.18 4.11 20.02
N THR A 17 9.92 2.80 20.04
CA THR A 17 10.94 1.77 20.24
C THR A 17 11.60 1.25 18.96
N THR A 18 11.17 1.74 17.79
CA THR A 18 11.74 1.30 16.51
C THR A 18 13.14 1.86 16.34
N ASN A 19 14.13 0.97 16.13
CA ASN A 19 15.48 1.37 15.80
C ASN A 19 15.54 1.91 14.36
N THR A 20 15.41 3.22 14.21
CA THR A 20 15.40 3.92 12.92
C THR A 20 16.76 3.93 12.22
N ASN A 21 17.84 3.55 12.91
CA ASN A 21 19.17 3.42 12.32
C ASN A 21 19.38 2.07 11.60
N ASN A 22 18.41 1.15 11.70
CA ASN A 22 18.43 -0.12 10.98
C ASN A 22 17.37 -0.10 9.85
N PRO A 23 17.79 0.09 8.59
CA PRO A 23 16.90 0.11 7.44
C PRO A 23 15.95 -1.09 7.34
N ASP A 24 16.44 -2.29 7.66
CA ASP A 24 15.63 -3.51 7.58
C ASP A 24 14.52 -3.55 8.63
N ILE A 25 14.79 -3.02 9.84
CA ILE A 25 13.77 -2.90 10.90
C ILE A 25 12.70 -1.89 10.47
N VAL A 26 13.08 -0.75 9.89
CA VAL A 26 12.13 0.27 9.41
C VAL A 26 11.31 -0.27 8.24
N PHE A 27 11.93 -0.97 7.28
CA PHE A 27 11.21 -1.61 6.19
C PHE A 27 10.22 -2.67 6.72
N SER A 28 10.65 -3.51 7.66
CA SER A 28 9.77 -4.49 8.32
C SER A 28 8.59 -3.80 9.01
N LYS A 29 8.81 -2.62 9.58
CA LYS A 29 7.74 -1.83 10.19
C LYS A 29 6.76 -1.31 9.15
N CYS A 30 7.22 -0.84 8.00
CA CYS A 30 6.36 -0.38 6.90
C CYS A 30 5.41 -1.49 6.44
N VAL A 31 5.92 -2.69 6.20
CA VAL A 31 5.11 -3.86 5.80
C VAL A 31 4.11 -4.24 6.90
N ASN A 32 4.53 -4.22 8.16
CA ASN A 32 3.64 -4.51 9.30
C ASN A 32 2.52 -3.46 9.46
N LEU A 33 2.79 -2.18 9.21
CA LEU A 33 1.77 -1.12 9.22
C LEU A 33 0.76 -1.37 8.10
N ALA A 34 1.24 -1.57 6.87
CA ALA A 34 0.40 -1.85 5.72
C ALA A 34 -0.47 -3.11 5.89
N TYR A 35 0.07 -4.16 6.53
CA TYR A 35 -0.70 -5.36 6.89
C TYR A 35 -1.84 -5.04 7.86
N LYS A 36 -1.59 -4.18 8.87
CA LYS A 36 -2.65 -3.73 9.79
C LYS A 36 -3.74 -2.94 9.05
N ASP A 37 -3.36 -2.07 8.12
CA ASP A 37 -4.35 -1.33 7.31
C ASP A 37 -5.23 -2.26 6.50
N MET A 38 -4.63 -3.28 5.86
CA MET A 38 -5.35 -4.32 5.12
C MET A 38 -6.30 -5.12 6.02
N LEU A 39 -5.92 -5.40 7.28
CA LEU A 39 -6.80 -6.09 8.22
C LEU A 39 -8.08 -5.31 8.58
N THR A 40 -8.21 -4.03 8.21
CA THR A 40 -9.47 -3.28 8.36
C THR A 40 -10.65 -3.94 7.66
N ALA A 41 -10.42 -4.69 6.58
CA ALA A 41 -11.43 -5.62 6.04
C ALA A 41 -11.00 -7.09 6.17
N GLY A 42 -9.68 -7.37 6.10
CA GLY A 42 -9.14 -8.73 6.14
C GLY A 42 -9.31 -9.45 7.48
N ARG A 43 -9.51 -8.75 8.61
CA ARG A 43 -9.53 -9.36 9.96
C ARG A 43 -10.53 -10.51 10.11
N TYR A 44 -11.68 -10.43 9.43
CA TYR A 44 -12.73 -11.44 9.52
C TYR A 44 -12.40 -12.73 8.78
N TYR A 45 -11.37 -12.71 7.94
CA TYR A 45 -10.96 -13.81 7.07
C TYR A 45 -9.52 -14.24 7.34
N ALA A 46 -8.85 -13.64 8.35
CA ALA A 46 -7.44 -13.89 8.62
C ALA A 46 -7.13 -15.36 8.97
N SER A 47 -8.08 -16.07 9.59
CA SER A 47 -7.96 -17.51 9.85
C SER A 47 -8.11 -18.39 8.60
N MET A 48 -8.58 -17.81 7.48
CA MET A 48 -8.74 -18.49 6.19
C MET A 48 -7.58 -18.18 5.23
N PHE A 49 -6.60 -17.38 5.65
CA PHE A 49 -5.45 -17.09 4.81
C PHE A 49 -4.55 -18.32 4.71
N GLN A 50 -3.93 -18.50 3.53
CA GLN A 50 -3.03 -19.61 3.27
C GLN A 50 -1.76 -19.55 4.14
N TYR A 51 -1.29 -18.35 4.44
CA TYR A 51 -0.09 -18.12 5.23
C TYR A 51 -0.39 -17.27 6.47
N THR A 52 0.43 -17.45 7.50
CA THR A 52 0.40 -16.63 8.70
C THR A 52 0.79 -15.19 8.41
N LYS A 53 0.48 -14.26 9.34
CA LYS A 53 0.91 -12.87 9.24
C LYS A 53 2.42 -12.74 8.97
N ASP A 54 3.23 -13.49 9.71
CA ASP A 54 4.69 -13.34 9.65
C ASP A 54 5.23 -13.86 8.32
N GLU A 55 4.71 -14.98 7.82
CA GLU A 55 5.03 -15.50 6.49
C GLU A 55 4.60 -14.53 5.39
N ILE A 56 3.39 -13.95 5.46
CA ILE A 56 2.92 -12.94 4.50
C ILE A 56 3.88 -11.74 4.50
N CYS A 57 4.19 -11.18 5.67
CA CYS A 57 5.05 -10.01 5.77
C CYS A 57 6.49 -10.30 5.29
N GLN A 58 7.04 -11.48 5.59
CA GLN A 58 8.35 -11.90 5.10
C GLN A 58 8.36 -12.06 3.56
N ASN A 59 7.33 -12.69 2.98
CA ASN A 59 7.22 -12.85 1.53
C ASN A 59 7.02 -11.49 0.82
N VAL A 60 6.25 -10.58 1.39
CA VAL A 60 6.11 -9.20 0.88
C VAL A 60 7.46 -8.51 0.83
N LYS A 61 8.22 -8.55 1.94
CA LYS A 61 9.57 -7.98 1.97
C LYS A 61 10.46 -8.58 0.89
N LYS A 62 10.51 -9.92 0.84
CA LYS A 62 11.31 -10.68 -0.11
C LYS A 62 11.00 -10.27 -1.55
N LEU A 63 9.73 -10.31 -1.96
CA LEU A 63 9.32 -9.98 -3.31
C LEU A 63 9.60 -8.52 -3.68
N ILE A 64 9.40 -7.58 -2.74
CA ILE A 64 9.74 -6.17 -2.97
C ILE A 64 11.25 -6.00 -3.17
N THR A 65 12.08 -6.64 -2.34
CA THR A 65 13.55 -6.59 -2.48
C THR A 65 14.02 -7.24 -3.78
N GLU A 66 13.48 -8.40 -4.14
CA GLU A 66 13.78 -9.10 -5.41
C GLU A 66 13.38 -8.28 -6.64
N ASN A 67 12.34 -7.45 -6.53
CA ASN A 67 11.91 -6.51 -7.56
C ASN A 67 12.58 -5.12 -7.44
N ASN A 68 13.68 -5.00 -6.70
CA ASN A 68 14.44 -3.76 -6.51
C ASN A 68 13.56 -2.57 -6.10
N PHE A 69 12.59 -2.80 -5.20
CA PHE A 69 11.64 -1.78 -4.74
C PHE A 69 10.85 -1.11 -5.87
N THR A 70 10.66 -1.80 -7.00
CA THR A 70 9.86 -1.30 -8.13
C THR A 70 8.41 -1.73 -7.98
N PHE A 71 7.49 -0.77 -7.95
CA PHE A 71 6.07 -1.07 -7.91
C PHE A 71 5.61 -1.69 -9.25
N SER A 72 4.80 -2.75 -9.16
CA SER A 72 4.08 -3.27 -10.33
C SER A 72 2.76 -3.92 -9.91
N ARG A 73 1.81 -3.97 -10.86
CA ARG A 73 0.55 -4.72 -10.63
C ARG A 73 0.76 -6.23 -10.64
N ASN A 74 1.84 -6.71 -11.26
CA ASN A 74 2.25 -8.10 -11.14
C ASN A 74 2.64 -8.44 -9.69
N LEU A 75 3.35 -7.54 -9.00
CA LEU A 75 3.66 -7.70 -7.58
C LEU A 75 2.38 -7.82 -6.72
N ILE A 76 1.33 -7.04 -7.01
CA ILE A 76 0.03 -7.20 -6.34
C ILE A 76 -0.53 -8.60 -6.59
N TYR A 77 -0.48 -9.09 -7.83
CA TYR A 77 -0.97 -10.41 -8.17
C TYR A 77 -0.19 -11.53 -7.45
N GLU A 78 1.14 -11.49 -7.46
CA GLU A 78 1.99 -12.48 -6.79
C GLU A 78 1.71 -12.52 -5.29
N ILE A 79 1.61 -11.35 -4.66
CA ILE A 79 1.30 -11.22 -3.23
C ILE A 79 -0.11 -11.69 -2.91
N SER A 80 -1.04 -11.53 -3.85
CA SER A 80 -2.42 -12.01 -3.65
C SER A 80 -2.51 -13.52 -3.51
N LEU A 81 -1.58 -14.28 -4.10
CA LEU A 81 -1.51 -15.74 -3.94
C LEU A 81 -1.15 -16.16 -2.51
N LEU A 82 -0.62 -15.26 -1.68
CA LEU A 82 -0.34 -15.55 -0.27
C LEU A 82 -1.62 -15.58 0.59
N PHE A 83 -2.73 -14.99 0.12
CA PHE A 83 -3.97 -15.02 0.89
C PHE A 83 -4.78 -16.28 0.61
N SER A 84 -4.87 -16.71 -0.64
CA SER A 84 -5.63 -17.91 -1.04
C SER A 84 -5.34 -18.27 -2.49
N ASN A 85 -5.45 -19.56 -2.81
CA ASN A 85 -5.51 -20.06 -4.19
C ASN A 85 -6.83 -19.67 -4.89
N ASN A 86 -7.89 -19.43 -4.12
CA ASN A 86 -9.17 -18.98 -4.64
C ASN A 86 -9.24 -17.45 -4.65
N GLU A 87 -9.81 -16.87 -5.72
CA GLU A 87 -9.97 -15.41 -5.81
C GLU A 87 -10.81 -14.85 -4.66
N ILE A 88 -11.82 -15.60 -4.22
CA ILE A 88 -12.76 -15.22 -3.18
C ILE A 88 -12.40 -15.95 -1.88
N ILE A 89 -12.36 -15.20 -0.78
CA ILE A 89 -12.18 -15.70 0.58
C ILE A 89 -13.43 -15.33 1.39
N GLY A 90 -14.15 -16.33 1.90
CA GLY A 90 -15.46 -16.18 2.54
C GLY A 90 -16.59 -16.80 1.71
N THR A 91 -17.84 -16.46 2.05
CA THR A 91 -19.04 -17.11 1.48
C THR A 91 -20.20 -16.12 1.29
N GLY A 92 -20.98 -16.30 0.22
CA GLY A 92 -22.15 -15.47 -0.07
C GLY A 92 -21.77 -14.00 -0.24
N ASN A 93 -22.50 -13.10 0.44
CA ASN A 93 -22.19 -11.66 0.41
C ASN A 93 -21.08 -11.24 1.39
N LYS A 94 -20.63 -12.16 2.26
CA LYS A 94 -19.56 -11.94 3.24
C LYS A 94 -18.26 -12.52 2.70
N TYR A 95 -17.57 -11.74 1.89
CA TYR A 95 -16.30 -12.13 1.31
C TYR A 95 -15.36 -10.95 1.12
N VAL A 96 -14.10 -11.29 0.90
CA VAL A 96 -13.06 -10.43 0.33
C VAL A 96 -12.46 -11.11 -0.89
N THR A 97 -11.86 -10.33 -1.79
CA THR A 97 -11.03 -10.88 -2.86
C THR A 97 -9.58 -10.88 -2.41
N ARG A 98 -8.81 -11.92 -2.76
CA ARG A 98 -7.37 -11.95 -2.49
C ARG A 98 -6.67 -10.73 -3.12
N TYR A 99 -7.14 -10.29 -4.30
CA TYR A 99 -6.61 -9.11 -4.98
C TYR A 99 -6.93 -7.81 -4.23
N GLY A 100 -8.15 -7.67 -3.69
CA GLY A 100 -8.57 -6.50 -2.91
C GLY A 100 -7.78 -6.34 -1.61
N LEU A 101 -7.38 -7.46 -0.98
CA LEU A 101 -6.47 -7.46 0.16
C LEU A 101 -5.03 -7.08 -0.27
N ALA A 102 -4.52 -7.72 -1.31
CA ALA A 102 -3.16 -7.52 -1.79
C ALA A 102 -2.90 -6.09 -2.27
N GLN A 103 -3.85 -5.46 -2.98
CA GLN A 103 -3.68 -4.08 -3.43
C GLN A 103 -3.54 -3.14 -2.22
N LYS A 104 -4.32 -3.35 -1.14
CA LYS A 104 -4.23 -2.49 0.05
C LYS A 104 -2.88 -2.67 0.73
N LEU A 105 -2.44 -3.92 0.89
CA LEU A 105 -1.14 -4.25 1.49
C LEU A 105 0.03 -3.64 0.70
N ILE A 106 0.08 -3.82 -0.62
CA ILE A 106 1.19 -3.34 -1.42
C ILE A 106 1.17 -1.82 -1.57
N ASN A 107 0.03 -1.21 -1.90
CA ASN A 107 -0.04 0.24 -2.06
C ASN A 107 0.30 0.97 -0.75
N MET A 108 -0.20 0.50 0.40
CA MET A 108 0.18 1.07 1.70
C MET A 108 1.65 0.82 2.04
N THR A 109 2.21 -0.33 1.65
CA THR A 109 3.65 -0.59 1.84
C THR A 109 4.48 0.44 1.06
N PHE A 110 4.17 0.69 -0.20
CA PHE A 110 4.87 1.69 -1.02
C PHE A 110 4.67 3.12 -0.50
N LYS A 111 3.48 3.45 0.02
CA LYS A 111 3.25 4.72 0.74
C LYS A 111 4.21 4.88 1.92
N TYR A 112 4.35 3.85 2.76
CA TYR A 112 5.26 3.90 3.91
C TYR A 112 6.74 3.89 3.49
N LEU A 113 7.11 3.14 2.45
CA LEU A 113 8.46 3.19 1.88
C LEU A 113 8.82 4.60 1.40
N TYR A 114 7.86 5.31 0.80
CA TYR A 114 8.04 6.70 0.40
C TYR A 114 8.25 7.61 1.63
N ILE A 115 7.32 7.56 2.59
CA ILE A 115 7.36 8.40 3.81
C ILE A 115 8.65 8.18 4.61
N PHE A 116 9.13 6.94 4.70
CA PHE A 116 10.30 6.56 5.50
C PHE A 116 11.55 6.31 4.65
N SER A 117 11.58 6.82 3.42
CA SER A 117 12.68 6.61 2.47
C SER A 117 14.05 7.01 3.05
N ASP A 118 14.11 8.14 3.77
CA ASP A 118 15.32 8.63 4.46
C ASP A 118 15.91 7.63 5.47
N TYR A 119 15.10 6.72 6.02
CA TYR A 119 15.55 5.71 6.98
C TYR A 119 15.89 4.38 6.33
N ILE A 120 15.33 4.10 5.16
CA ILE A 120 15.43 2.81 4.48
C ILE A 120 16.56 2.84 3.44
N PHE A 121 16.70 3.94 2.70
CA PHE A 121 17.61 4.05 1.57
C PHE A 121 18.85 4.93 1.89
N VAL A 122 19.29 4.97 3.15
CA VAL A 122 20.42 5.81 3.62
C VAL A 122 21.67 5.68 2.74
N ASN A 123 21.95 4.47 2.25
CA ASN A 123 23.13 4.15 1.44
C ASN A 123 22.79 3.74 -0.01
N TYR A 124 21.54 3.95 -0.44
CA TYR A 124 21.03 3.46 -1.71
C TYR A 124 20.32 4.57 -2.47
N ILE A 125 20.20 4.40 -3.78
CA ILE A 125 19.37 5.28 -4.60
C ILE A 125 17.92 5.08 -4.16
N THR A 126 17.24 6.18 -3.81
CA THR A 126 15.81 6.16 -3.51
C THR A 126 15.05 5.60 -4.72
N PRO A 127 14.16 4.60 -4.52
CA PRO A 127 13.39 4.02 -5.62
C PRO A 127 12.54 5.05 -6.35
N ASP A 128 12.25 4.77 -7.61
CA ASP A 128 11.28 5.55 -8.38
C ASP A 128 9.85 5.17 -7.98
N PHE A 129 9.12 6.12 -7.41
CA PHE A 129 7.72 5.96 -6.98
C PHE A 129 6.71 6.39 -8.05
N SER A 130 7.16 6.83 -9.24
CA SER A 130 6.29 7.38 -10.31
C SER A 130 5.24 6.41 -10.85
N ASN A 131 5.47 5.10 -10.70
CA ASN A 131 4.55 4.06 -11.11
C ASN A 131 3.60 3.59 -9.99
N CYS A 132 3.73 4.13 -8.77
CA CYS A 132 2.93 3.69 -7.64
C CYS A 132 1.44 4.03 -7.85
N ASP A 133 0.61 3.02 -7.61
CA ASP A 133 -0.84 3.17 -7.59
C ASP A 133 -1.32 3.76 -6.24
N CYS A 134 -2.51 4.34 -6.24
CA CYS A 134 -3.14 4.88 -5.03
C CYS A 134 -3.67 3.75 -4.12
N PRO A 135 -3.40 3.73 -2.81
CA PRO A 135 -4.01 2.76 -1.89
C PRO A 135 -5.52 2.93 -1.81
N LEU A 136 -6.29 2.03 -2.41
CA LEU A 136 -7.75 2.17 -2.43
C LEU A 136 -8.35 1.76 -1.07
N ASP A 137 -9.10 2.67 -0.47
CA ASP A 137 -10.04 2.41 0.63
C ASP A 137 -11.35 3.20 0.42
N SER A 138 -12.26 3.10 1.37
CA SER A 138 -13.56 3.79 1.29
C SER A 138 -13.44 5.31 1.20
N ILE A 139 -12.41 5.92 1.78
CA ILE A 139 -12.20 7.37 1.74
C ILE A 139 -11.75 7.77 0.34
N ILE A 140 -10.71 7.11 -0.17
CA ILE A 140 -10.17 7.36 -1.51
C ILE A 140 -11.22 7.12 -2.59
N LEU A 141 -11.96 6.01 -2.52
CA LEU A 141 -13.03 5.70 -3.47
C LEU A 141 -14.15 6.77 -3.43
N GLY A 142 -14.52 7.24 -2.23
CA GLY A 142 -15.51 8.30 -2.05
C GLY A 142 -15.04 9.64 -2.63
N LYS A 143 -13.79 10.02 -2.38
CA LYS A 143 -13.18 11.26 -2.91
C LYS A 143 -13.07 11.24 -4.44
N ALA A 144 -12.81 10.07 -5.01
CA ALA A 144 -12.74 9.88 -6.46
C ALA A 144 -14.13 9.70 -7.11
N ASP A 145 -15.23 9.82 -6.35
CA ASP A 145 -16.60 9.56 -6.80
C ASP A 145 -16.74 8.18 -7.48
N ILE A 146 -16.05 7.16 -6.97
CA ILE A 146 -16.14 5.79 -7.45
C ILE A 146 -17.21 5.08 -6.61
N LYS A 147 -18.38 4.90 -7.20
CA LYS A 147 -19.52 4.23 -6.58
C LYS A 147 -19.48 2.72 -6.83
N ASP A 148 -20.26 1.98 -6.03
CA ASP A 148 -20.48 0.53 -6.17
C ASP A 148 -19.23 -0.36 -6.07
N CYS A 149 -18.13 0.18 -5.55
CA CYS A 149 -16.89 -0.54 -5.30
C CYS A 149 -16.62 -0.63 -3.81
N VAL A 150 -16.39 -1.85 -3.32
CA VAL A 150 -15.84 -2.09 -1.99
C VAL A 150 -14.40 -2.51 -2.17
N TRP A 151 -13.46 -1.75 -1.62
CA TRP A 151 -12.03 -1.94 -1.86
C TRP A 151 -11.56 -3.38 -1.58
N SER A 152 -12.11 -4.01 -0.55
CA SER A 152 -11.75 -5.36 -0.12
C SER A 152 -12.35 -6.46 -1.01
N LYS A 153 -13.22 -6.10 -1.95
CA LYS A 153 -13.86 -7.00 -2.92
C LYS A 153 -13.44 -6.72 -4.35
N LEU A 154 -12.45 -5.85 -4.55
CA LEU A 154 -11.99 -5.47 -5.88
C LEU A 154 -11.38 -6.66 -6.61
N THR A 155 -11.84 -6.90 -7.83
CA THR A 155 -11.11 -7.68 -8.82
C THR A 155 -9.96 -6.85 -9.41
N ALA A 156 -9.00 -7.50 -10.06
CA ALA A 156 -7.91 -6.82 -10.77
C ALA A 156 -8.44 -5.80 -11.79
N ASN A 157 -9.50 -6.14 -12.54
CA ASN A 157 -10.08 -5.25 -13.53
C ASN A 157 -10.73 -4.00 -12.90
N GLN A 158 -11.55 -4.18 -11.86
CA GLN A 158 -12.15 -3.05 -11.14
C GLN A 158 -11.08 -2.16 -10.51
N TYR A 159 -10.03 -2.76 -9.94
CA TYR A 159 -8.88 -2.03 -9.44
C TYR A 159 -8.23 -1.15 -10.53
N MET A 160 -7.97 -1.70 -11.72
CA MET A 160 -7.41 -0.91 -12.83
C MET A 160 -8.32 0.24 -13.25
N GLN A 161 -9.63 0.03 -13.28
CA GLN A 161 -10.60 1.07 -13.60
C GLN A 161 -10.56 2.21 -12.56
N CYS A 162 -10.46 1.86 -11.27
CA CYS A 162 -10.29 2.84 -10.20
C CYS A 162 -9.00 3.65 -10.37
N GLN A 163 -7.87 2.98 -10.60
CA GLN A 163 -6.57 3.65 -10.80
C GLN A 163 -6.56 4.53 -12.05
N LYS A 164 -7.21 4.10 -13.14
CA LYS A 164 -7.35 4.92 -14.35
C LYS A 164 -8.17 6.17 -14.08
N LYS A 165 -9.26 6.07 -13.32
CA LYS A 165 -10.06 7.25 -12.94
C LYS A 165 -9.24 8.22 -12.08
N ILE A 166 -8.51 7.71 -11.08
CA ILE A 166 -7.60 8.52 -10.25
C ILE A 166 -6.54 9.23 -11.09
N SER A 167 -5.90 8.52 -12.02
CA SER A 167 -4.91 9.10 -12.94
C SER A 167 -5.49 10.24 -13.78
N ASN A 168 -6.72 10.09 -14.27
CA ASN A 168 -7.41 11.14 -15.01
C ASN A 168 -7.69 12.38 -14.13
N ILE A 169 -8.11 12.18 -12.88
CA ILE A 169 -8.33 13.28 -11.93
C ILE A 169 -7.04 14.06 -11.67
N LEU A 170 -5.93 13.36 -11.42
CA LEU A 170 -4.62 13.98 -11.21
C LEU A 170 -4.16 14.76 -12.45
N LYS A 171 -4.30 14.20 -13.66
CA LYS A 171 -3.95 14.89 -14.92
C LYS A 171 -4.76 16.15 -15.18
N SER A 172 -6.00 16.21 -14.69
CA SER A 172 -6.85 17.41 -14.80
C SER A 172 -6.58 18.44 -13.70
N SER A 173 -5.75 18.13 -12.69
CA SER A 173 -5.45 19.03 -11.58
C SER A 173 -4.40 20.07 -11.99
N LYS A 174 -4.75 21.36 -11.90
CA LYS A 174 -3.93 22.44 -12.47
C LYS A 174 -2.74 22.91 -11.61
N ASN A 175 -2.59 22.44 -10.37
CA ASN A 175 -1.59 22.96 -9.41
C ASN A 175 -1.03 21.86 -8.49
N LEU A 176 -0.51 20.78 -9.06
CA LEU A 176 0.26 19.81 -8.27
C LEU A 176 1.69 20.33 -8.10
N ASP A 177 2.22 20.24 -6.88
CA ASP A 177 3.64 20.50 -6.66
C ASP A 177 4.50 19.41 -7.34
N PHE A 178 5.79 19.72 -7.52
CA PHE A 178 6.70 18.85 -8.25
C PHE A 178 6.85 17.47 -7.58
N GLU A 179 6.82 17.42 -6.24
CA GLU A 179 6.95 16.17 -5.49
C GLU A 179 5.77 15.26 -5.80
N LEU A 180 4.53 15.77 -5.69
CA LEU A 180 3.31 15.03 -6.02
C LEU A 180 3.27 14.57 -7.49
N ILE A 181 3.76 15.36 -8.44
CA ILE A 181 3.82 14.96 -9.86
C ILE A 181 4.66 13.69 -10.05
N THR A 182 5.71 13.51 -9.23
CA THR A 182 6.62 12.37 -9.35
C THR A 182 6.12 11.09 -8.68
N LEU A 183 4.97 11.11 -7.98
CA LEU A 183 4.44 9.94 -7.23
C LEU A 183 3.40 9.13 -8.00
N GLY A 184 3.14 9.45 -9.26
CA GLY A 184 2.09 8.79 -10.03
C GLY A 184 0.73 8.90 -9.35
N ASN A 185 0.02 7.79 -9.20
CA ASN A 185 -1.29 7.78 -8.57
C ASN A 185 -1.23 7.84 -7.04
N LEU A 186 -0.09 7.51 -6.41
CA LEU A 186 0.09 7.64 -4.97
C LEU A 186 -0.11 9.09 -4.50
N ALA A 187 0.17 10.08 -5.35
CA ALA A 187 -0.11 11.49 -5.09
C ALA A 187 -1.56 11.75 -4.66
N TYR A 188 -2.52 11.02 -5.24
CA TYR A 188 -3.94 11.19 -4.93
C TYR A 188 -4.26 10.85 -3.47
N ASP A 189 -3.54 9.89 -2.89
CA ASP A 189 -3.69 9.55 -1.48
C ASP A 189 -3.20 10.68 -0.58
N PHE A 190 -2.01 11.24 -0.83
CA PHE A 190 -1.50 12.36 -0.05
C PHE A 190 -2.39 13.62 -0.11
N LEU A 191 -3.13 13.82 -1.20
CA LEU A 191 -4.08 14.92 -1.35
C LEU A 191 -5.39 14.70 -0.59
N ASN A 192 -5.74 13.45 -0.25
CA ASN A 192 -7.06 13.07 0.23
C ASN A 192 -7.06 12.25 1.53
N TRP A 193 -5.88 11.99 2.10
CA TRP A 193 -5.68 11.28 3.35
C TRP A 193 -5.98 12.14 4.58
#